data_AF-F9FUC8-F1
#
_entry.id   AF-F9FUC8-F1
#
_cell.length_a   1.000
_cell.length_b   1.000
_cell.length_c   1.000
_cell.angle_alpha   90.00
_cell.angle_beta   90.00
_cell.angle_gamma   90.00
#
_symmetry.space_group_name_H-M   'P 1'
#
loop_
_entity.id
_entity.type
_entity.pdbx_description
1 polymer ?
#
loop_
_entity_poly.entity_id
_entity_poly.type
_entity_poly.pdbx_seq_one_letter_code
_entity_poly.pdbx_strand_id
1 'polypeptide(L)'
;DIYHSGDGGLYGELIRNRAFQGSSKDRVASLDRNTDFWHPVGGVTLSIDDSKPALSSSLPYHLRMDVPKGATGKVGFYNEGFWGFNVDATKRYIASLHIRGDYSGSVEVYFNNSITGKKLSSAAVKVTQAESNGWKKIETPTFHPASSPGNPNNTFYFTFDGEALAGKSLHINLLSLFKQTYKNRFNGLREDLAQAVGDIGASWIRLPGGNNMEGVGFPYHFKWNETIGDLKDRPGRLGTWGDINTDGFGILEQMQMAKDLDLTVVLGLFAGLYLNGDIIAQKDIGPYVDLALSELEFLTGDTSTKYGSLRASLGFPQPFTVEWVEIGNEDYLNGGGPTYKSYRFRALYDAIRAKYPKMN
;
A
#
# COMPACT_ATOMS: atom_id res chain seq x y z
N ASP A 1 3.09 9.82 -4.81
CA ASP A 1 3.69 9.72 -3.47
C ASP A 1 5.07 10.35 -3.51
N ILE A 2 5.32 11.33 -2.64
CA ILE A 2 6.60 12.02 -2.47
C ILE A 2 6.79 12.29 -0.98
N TYR A 3 7.97 11.97 -0.43
CA TYR A 3 8.27 12.14 0.99
C TYR A 3 7.19 11.58 1.93
N HIS A 4 6.73 10.34 1.66
CA HIS A 4 5.69 9.67 2.44
C HIS A 4 4.34 10.41 2.44
N SER A 5 3.94 11.01 1.31
CA SER A 5 2.64 11.67 1.18
C SER A 5 1.49 10.67 1.00
N GLY A 6 1.78 9.50 0.41
CA GLY A 6 0.90 8.34 0.37
C GLY A 6 1.18 7.42 1.56
N ASP A 7 2.08 6.46 1.38
CA ASP A 7 2.53 5.52 2.42
C ASP A 7 3.25 6.26 3.56
N GLY A 8 2.63 6.25 4.76
CA GLY A 8 3.09 7.01 5.93
C GLY A 8 2.46 8.40 6.08
N GLY A 9 1.67 8.83 5.08
CA GLY A 9 0.99 10.11 5.04
C GLY A 9 -0.52 9.95 4.96
N LEU A 10 -1.09 10.33 3.82
CA LEU A 10 -2.54 10.39 3.59
C LEU A 10 -3.19 9.00 3.61
N TYR A 11 -2.46 7.95 3.23
CA TYR A 11 -2.91 6.57 3.36
C TYR A 11 -2.96 6.15 4.84
N GLY A 12 -4.06 5.55 5.29
CA GLY A 12 -4.32 5.30 6.71
C GLY A 12 -3.53 4.15 7.34
N GLU A 13 -2.72 3.42 6.57
CA GLU A 13 -1.85 2.34 7.08
C GLU A 13 -0.76 2.91 7.99
N LEU A 14 -0.55 2.27 9.13
CA LEU A 14 0.42 2.72 10.13
C LEU A 14 1.71 1.89 10.15
N ILE A 15 1.68 0.65 9.63
CA ILE A 15 2.84 -0.25 9.60
C ILE A 15 3.73 0.07 8.41
N ARG A 16 5.02 0.29 8.67
CA ARG A 16 6.04 0.45 7.63
C ARG A 16 6.65 -0.90 7.25
N ASN A 17 7.00 -1.07 5.98
CA ASN A 17 7.53 -2.34 5.44
C ASN A 17 6.61 -3.54 5.79
N ARG A 18 5.31 -3.34 5.55
CA ARG A 18 4.24 -4.19 6.10
C ARG A 18 4.13 -5.58 5.46
N ALA A 19 4.66 -5.73 4.26
CA ALA A 19 4.58 -6.95 3.45
C ALA A 19 5.90 -7.26 2.73
N PHE A 20 7.02 -6.68 3.19
CA PHE A 20 8.36 -6.97 2.68
C PHE A 20 8.48 -6.76 1.16
N GLN A 21 7.80 -5.74 0.63
CA GLN A 21 7.81 -5.37 -0.80
C GLN A 21 9.10 -4.63 -1.22
N GLY A 22 10.00 -4.43 -0.27
CA GLY A 22 11.26 -3.69 -0.37
C GLY A 22 11.36 -2.63 0.72
N SER A 23 12.44 -1.88 0.74
CA SER A 23 12.60 -0.74 1.66
C SER A 23 13.39 0.39 1.00
N SER A 24 13.91 1.30 1.81
CA SER A 24 14.81 2.36 1.39
C SER A 24 16.14 2.29 2.13
N LYS A 25 17.24 2.56 1.43
CA LYS A 25 18.52 2.89 2.05
C LYS A 25 19.00 4.23 1.52
N ASP A 26 19.42 5.13 2.41
CA ASP A 26 19.94 6.46 2.04
C ASP A 26 19.01 7.26 1.10
N ARG A 27 17.68 7.14 1.31
CA ARG A 27 16.62 7.73 0.48
C ARG A 27 16.63 7.25 -0.98
N VAL A 28 17.07 6.01 -1.20
CA VAL A 28 16.93 5.31 -2.48
C VAL A 28 16.07 4.08 -2.23
N ALA A 29 14.97 3.98 -2.99
CA ALA A 29 14.09 2.83 -2.95
C ALA A 29 14.83 1.59 -3.48
N SER A 30 14.71 0.45 -2.79
CA SER A 30 15.29 -0.82 -3.19
C SER A 30 14.28 -1.95 -3.07
N LEU A 31 14.29 -2.86 -4.05
CA LEU A 31 13.56 -4.13 -3.98
C LEU A 31 14.30 -5.17 -3.13
N ASP A 32 15.42 -4.84 -2.50
CA ASP A 32 16.04 -5.74 -1.53
C ASP A 32 15.06 -6.02 -0.40
N ARG A 33 14.96 -7.30 -0.06
CA ARG A 33 14.02 -7.78 0.95
C ARG A 33 14.75 -7.84 2.29
N ASN A 34 14.24 -7.14 3.28
CA ASN A 34 14.86 -7.02 4.59
C ASN A 34 13.80 -6.90 5.69
N THR A 35 14.28 -6.94 6.93
CA THR A 35 13.47 -6.76 8.13
C THR A 35 13.53 -5.32 8.63
N ASP A 36 13.80 -4.34 7.77
CA ASP A 36 13.87 -2.93 8.20
C ASP A 36 12.58 -2.54 8.92
N PHE A 37 12.73 -1.74 9.98
CA PHE A 37 11.67 -1.25 10.87
C PHE A 37 11.03 -2.32 11.78
N TRP A 38 11.45 -3.59 11.67
CA TRP A 38 10.99 -4.69 12.51
C TRP A 38 12.07 -5.12 13.51
N HIS A 39 11.66 -5.33 14.76
CA HIS A 39 12.58 -5.61 15.86
C HIS A 39 12.13 -6.84 16.66
N PRO A 40 13.03 -7.77 17.03
CA PRO A 40 12.67 -8.99 17.74
C PRO A 40 12.30 -8.75 19.21
N VAL A 41 11.44 -9.61 19.74
CA VAL A 41 11.00 -9.66 21.15
C VAL A 41 11.12 -11.08 21.66
N GLY A 42 11.63 -11.24 22.88
CA GLY A 42 11.71 -12.56 23.53
C GLY A 42 12.77 -13.49 22.92
N GLY A 43 13.86 -12.93 22.38
CA GLY A 43 15.01 -13.69 21.89
C GLY A 43 14.82 -14.38 20.55
N VAL A 44 13.76 -14.04 19.79
CA VAL A 44 13.55 -14.57 18.43
C VAL A 44 14.55 -14.00 17.44
N THR A 45 14.77 -14.74 16.35
CA THR A 45 15.51 -14.25 15.18
C THR A 45 14.53 -13.95 14.05
N LEU A 46 14.67 -12.76 13.46
CA LEU A 46 13.89 -12.34 12.30
C LEU A 46 14.75 -12.44 11.04
N SER A 47 14.17 -12.98 9.97
CA SER A 47 14.80 -13.05 8.65
C SER A 47 13.75 -12.95 7.55
N ILE A 48 14.19 -12.68 6.32
CA ILE A 48 13.32 -12.83 5.15
C ILE A 48 13.45 -14.25 4.59
N ASP A 49 12.31 -14.83 4.24
CA ASP A 49 12.20 -16.14 3.58
C ASP A 49 11.28 -16.05 2.35
N ASP A 50 11.46 -16.95 1.40
CA ASP A 50 10.68 -17.10 0.16
C ASP A 50 10.18 -18.54 -0.07
N SER A 51 10.33 -19.39 0.95
CA SER A 51 9.84 -20.76 0.96
C SER A 51 8.36 -20.87 0.57
N LYS A 52 8.00 -21.92 -0.17
CA LYS A 52 6.63 -22.12 -0.69
C LYS A 52 5.72 -22.82 0.33
N PRO A 53 4.39 -22.58 0.26
CA PRO A 53 3.71 -21.63 -0.64
C PRO A 53 3.94 -20.16 -0.24
N ALA A 54 4.07 -19.28 -1.24
CA ALA A 54 4.01 -17.84 -1.02
C ALA A 54 2.57 -17.40 -0.69
N LEU A 55 2.40 -16.23 -0.06
CA LEU A 55 1.07 -15.68 0.22
C LEU A 55 0.32 -15.40 -1.09
N SER A 56 1.03 -14.87 -2.08
CA SER A 56 0.57 -14.67 -3.46
C SER A 56 1.80 -14.57 -4.38
N SER A 57 1.58 -14.48 -5.71
CA SER A 57 2.64 -14.14 -6.65
C SER A 57 3.14 -12.70 -6.47
N SER A 58 2.29 -11.80 -5.97
CA SER A 58 2.62 -10.39 -5.75
C SER A 58 3.43 -10.17 -4.46
N LEU A 59 3.25 -11.03 -3.46
CA LEU A 59 3.98 -11.02 -2.19
C LEU A 59 4.74 -12.34 -1.98
N PRO A 60 5.82 -12.58 -2.74
CA PRO A 60 6.55 -13.85 -2.71
C PRO A 60 7.46 -14.03 -1.49
N TYR A 61 7.81 -12.95 -0.81
CA TYR A 61 8.69 -12.94 0.37
C TYR A 61 7.89 -12.69 1.65
N HIS A 62 8.38 -13.21 2.77
CA HIS A 62 7.72 -13.09 4.07
C HIS A 62 8.74 -13.06 5.21
N LEU A 63 8.31 -12.55 6.36
CA LEU A 63 9.08 -12.63 7.59
C LEU A 63 9.08 -14.06 8.11
N ARG A 64 10.26 -14.61 8.35
CA ARG A 64 10.44 -15.82 9.14
C ARG A 64 10.90 -15.43 10.54
N MET A 65 10.13 -15.85 11.53
CA MET A 65 10.46 -15.71 12.94
C MET A 65 10.86 -17.08 13.50
N ASP A 66 12.14 -17.26 13.82
CA ASP A 66 12.64 -18.46 14.49
C ASP A 66 12.62 -18.25 16.01
N VAL A 67 11.98 -19.18 16.72
CA VAL A 67 11.81 -19.11 18.18
C VAL A 67 12.78 -20.06 18.88
N PRO A 68 13.57 -19.61 19.87
CA PRO A 68 14.52 -20.45 20.58
C PRO A 68 13.88 -21.69 21.21
N LYS A 69 14.66 -22.77 21.30
CA LYS A 69 14.27 -23.92 22.12
C LYS A 69 14.13 -23.48 23.58
N GLY A 70 13.07 -23.93 24.24
CA GLY A 70 12.78 -23.58 25.63
C GLY A 70 12.32 -22.13 25.84
N ALA A 71 11.91 -21.41 24.79
CA ALA A 71 11.30 -20.10 24.94
C ALA A 71 10.05 -20.19 25.84
N THR A 72 9.88 -19.21 26.72
CA THR A 72 8.72 -19.05 27.61
C THR A 72 8.20 -17.61 27.54
N GLY A 73 7.01 -17.37 28.08
CA GLY A 73 6.44 -16.03 28.11
C GLY A 73 6.06 -15.50 26.72
N LYS A 74 6.31 -14.20 26.47
CA LYS A 74 5.96 -13.54 25.20
C LYS A 74 7.17 -13.47 24.27
N VAL A 75 6.99 -13.99 23.06
CA VAL A 75 7.94 -13.88 21.94
C VAL A 75 7.26 -13.16 20.78
N GLY A 76 8.01 -12.56 19.87
CA GLY A 76 7.40 -11.87 18.74
C GLY A 76 8.28 -10.77 18.17
N PHE A 77 7.65 -9.70 17.74
CA PHE A 77 8.35 -8.56 17.15
C PHE A 77 7.50 -7.30 17.26
N TYR A 78 8.11 -6.14 17.03
CA TYR A 78 7.41 -4.87 16.90
C TYR A 78 7.85 -4.11 15.66
N ASN A 79 6.96 -3.24 15.17
CA ASN A 79 7.25 -2.26 14.13
C ASN A 79 7.38 -0.86 14.77
N GLU A 80 8.25 -0.03 14.23
CA GLU A 80 8.40 1.38 14.64
C GLU A 80 7.53 2.36 13.86
N GLY A 81 6.82 1.90 12.82
CA GLY A 81 5.94 2.72 12.00
C GLY A 81 6.69 3.73 11.15
N PHE A 82 5.99 4.77 10.72
CA PHE A 82 6.57 5.91 10.02
C PHE A 82 7.02 6.96 11.06
N TRP A 83 8.21 6.76 11.62
CA TRP A 83 8.79 7.57 12.71
C TRP A 83 7.93 7.61 13.98
N GLY A 84 7.33 6.48 14.31
CA GLY A 84 6.46 6.30 15.48
C GLY A 84 4.97 6.28 15.14
N PHE A 85 4.15 6.22 16.19
CA PHE A 85 2.70 6.14 16.09
C PHE A 85 2.04 7.22 16.94
N ASN A 86 1.16 8.02 16.34
CA ASN A 86 0.26 8.90 17.08
C ASN A 86 -0.94 8.10 17.63
N VAL A 87 -0.83 7.67 18.88
CA VAL A 87 -1.83 6.84 19.57
C VAL A 87 -2.94 7.73 20.14
N ASP A 88 -4.19 7.41 19.79
CA ASP A 88 -5.38 8.18 20.14
C ASP A 88 -6.43 7.28 20.78
N ALA A 89 -6.64 7.43 22.09
CA ALA A 89 -7.61 6.65 22.85
C ALA A 89 -9.07 6.84 22.41
N THR A 90 -9.37 7.92 21.69
CA THR A 90 -10.74 8.20 21.21
C THR A 90 -11.07 7.47 19.91
N LYS A 91 -10.08 6.82 19.30
CA LYS A 91 -10.22 6.17 17.99
C LYS A 91 -10.10 4.65 18.12
N ARG A 92 -10.89 3.95 17.32
CA ARG A 92 -10.76 2.50 17.14
C ARG A 92 -9.57 2.17 16.26
N TYR A 93 -8.97 1.02 16.53
CA TYR A 93 -7.90 0.42 15.74
C TYR A 93 -8.27 -1.00 15.36
N ILE A 94 -7.75 -1.47 14.24
CA ILE A 94 -7.83 -2.86 13.81
C ILE A 94 -6.46 -3.29 13.27
N ALA A 95 -6.00 -4.46 13.70
CA ALA A 95 -4.76 -5.04 13.21
C ALA A 95 -5.03 -6.35 12.49
N SER A 96 -4.21 -6.64 11.48
CA SER A 96 -4.23 -7.94 10.81
C SER A 96 -2.84 -8.40 10.43
N LEU A 97 -2.70 -9.70 10.19
CA LEU A 97 -1.51 -10.35 9.68
C LEU A 97 -1.90 -11.65 8.99
N HIS A 98 -1.09 -12.11 8.04
CA HIS A 98 -1.17 -13.47 7.53
C HIS A 98 -0.09 -14.31 8.20
N ILE A 99 -0.44 -15.51 8.66
CA ILE A 99 0.51 -16.45 9.24
C ILE A 99 0.50 -17.80 8.52
N ARG A 100 1.64 -18.48 8.55
CA ARG A 100 1.83 -19.87 8.13
C ARG A 100 2.83 -20.53 9.09
N GLY A 101 2.57 -21.79 9.44
CA GLY A 101 3.32 -22.55 10.43
C GLY A 101 2.47 -23.05 11.59
N ASP A 102 3.00 -24.00 12.36
CA ASP A 102 2.28 -24.65 13.46
C ASP A 102 2.20 -23.75 14.70
N TYR A 103 1.01 -23.21 14.96
CA TYR A 103 0.74 -22.39 16.14
C TYR A 103 -0.67 -22.61 16.68
N SER A 104 -0.76 -22.92 17.97
CA SER A 104 -2.03 -22.91 18.70
C SER A 104 -1.86 -22.10 19.97
N GLY A 105 -2.46 -20.92 20.01
CA GLY A 105 -2.26 -19.96 21.09
C GLY A 105 -2.99 -18.65 20.84
N SER A 106 -2.53 -17.59 21.50
CA SER A 106 -3.08 -16.24 21.30
C SER A 106 -2.06 -15.37 20.57
N VAL A 107 -2.49 -14.66 19.53
CA VAL A 107 -1.72 -13.53 18.97
C VAL A 107 -2.22 -12.28 19.67
N GLU A 108 -1.33 -11.59 20.37
CA GLU A 108 -1.61 -10.33 21.03
C GLU A 108 -0.95 -9.18 20.26
N VAL A 109 -1.70 -8.09 20.08
CA VAL A 109 -1.18 -6.87 19.48
C VAL A 109 -1.37 -5.70 20.43
N TYR A 110 -0.43 -4.76 20.42
CA TYR A 110 -0.51 -3.59 21.30
C TYR A 110 0.43 -2.46 20.91
N PHE A 111 0.04 -1.25 21.30
CA PHE A 111 0.97 -0.12 21.38
C PHE A 111 1.77 -0.17 22.69
N ASN A 112 3.06 0.14 22.58
CA ASN A 112 3.93 0.38 23.71
C ASN A 112 4.51 1.79 23.61
N ASN A 113 4.47 2.55 24.69
CA ASN A 113 5.16 3.82 24.76
C ASN A 113 6.67 3.57 24.92
N SER A 114 7.46 4.02 23.95
CA SER A 114 8.90 3.76 23.91
C SER A 114 9.69 4.56 24.94
N ILE A 115 9.12 5.65 25.49
CA ILE A 115 9.76 6.46 26.55
C ILE A 115 9.53 5.83 27.92
N THR A 116 8.28 5.48 28.24
CA THR A 116 7.90 5.02 29.59
C THR A 116 7.86 3.50 29.72
N GLY A 117 7.97 2.75 28.63
CA GLY A 117 7.74 1.29 28.59
C GLY A 117 6.30 0.88 28.89
N LYS A 118 5.35 1.83 28.86
CA LYS A 118 3.96 1.57 29.25
C LYS A 118 3.21 0.98 28.07
N LYS A 119 2.58 -0.17 28.28
CA LYS A 119 1.60 -0.75 27.36
C LYS A 119 0.35 0.13 27.31
N LEU A 120 -0.01 0.62 26.12
CA LEU A 120 -1.10 1.58 25.91
C LEU A 120 -2.40 0.94 25.43
N SER A 121 -2.32 -0.23 24.80
CA SER A 121 -3.50 -0.99 24.35
C SER A 121 -3.24 -2.49 24.47
N SER A 122 -4.27 -3.31 24.26
CA SER A 122 -4.11 -4.72 23.93
C SER A 122 -5.35 -5.20 23.18
N ALA A 123 -5.13 -5.98 22.14
CA ALA A 123 -6.14 -6.86 21.56
C ALA A 123 -5.51 -8.22 21.34
N ALA A 124 -6.30 -9.28 21.52
CA ALA A 124 -5.82 -10.65 21.41
C ALA A 124 -6.79 -11.50 20.61
N VAL A 125 -6.25 -12.39 19.79
CA VAL A 125 -7.02 -13.35 18.98
C VAL A 125 -6.49 -14.74 19.25
N LYS A 126 -7.39 -15.67 19.56
CA LYS A 126 -7.05 -17.10 19.61
C LYS A 126 -6.90 -17.63 18.20
N VAL A 127 -5.81 -18.34 17.97
CA VAL A 127 -5.43 -18.87 16.67
C VAL A 127 -5.06 -20.32 16.83
N THR A 128 -5.61 -21.15 15.95
CA THR A 128 -5.11 -22.48 15.66
C THR A 128 -4.75 -22.51 14.18
N GLN A 129 -3.49 -22.78 13.89
CA GLN A 129 -2.90 -22.84 12.57
C GLN A 129 -1.91 -24.01 12.51
N ALA A 130 -1.94 -24.72 11.39
CA ALA A 130 -0.98 -25.76 11.05
C ALA A 130 -0.32 -25.38 9.73
N GLU A 131 0.93 -25.81 9.50
CA GLU A 131 1.63 -25.59 8.23
C GLU A 131 0.81 -26.14 7.04
N SER A 132 0.14 -27.27 7.23
CA SER A 132 -0.70 -27.92 6.21
C SER A 132 -1.91 -27.09 5.76
N ASN A 133 -2.32 -26.07 6.53
CA ASN A 133 -3.39 -25.16 6.16
C ASN A 133 -2.91 -24.03 5.21
N GLY A 134 -1.60 -23.92 4.96
CA GLY A 134 -1.03 -22.81 4.19
C GLY A 134 -1.09 -21.48 4.94
N TRP A 135 -1.50 -20.41 4.25
CA TRP A 135 -1.61 -19.07 4.83
C TRP A 135 -3.00 -18.82 5.40
N LYS A 136 -3.04 -18.24 6.61
CA LYS A 136 -4.27 -17.82 7.27
C LYS A 136 -4.20 -16.34 7.63
N LYS A 137 -5.18 -15.55 7.17
CA LYS A 137 -5.39 -14.18 7.65
C LYS A 137 -5.93 -14.23 9.07
N ILE A 138 -5.35 -13.42 9.95
CA ILE A 138 -5.82 -13.13 11.29
C ILE A 138 -6.14 -11.64 11.34
N GLU A 139 -7.27 -11.30 11.94
CA GLU A 139 -7.69 -9.93 12.18
C GLU A 139 -8.20 -9.81 13.62
N THR A 140 -7.82 -8.73 14.29
CA THR A 140 -8.25 -8.49 15.67
C THR A 140 -9.67 -7.94 15.72
N PRO A 141 -10.41 -8.16 16.82
CA PRO A 141 -11.49 -7.25 17.17
C PRO A 141 -10.98 -5.81 17.16
N THR A 142 -11.88 -4.86 16.88
CA THR A 142 -11.53 -3.45 17.01
C THR A 142 -11.20 -3.12 18.47
N PHE A 143 -10.16 -2.35 18.72
CA PHE A 143 -9.72 -1.99 20.06
C PHE A 143 -9.43 -0.49 20.20
N HIS A 144 -9.42 -0.01 21.44
CA HIS A 144 -9.08 1.36 21.79
C HIS A 144 -7.87 1.38 22.74
N PRO A 145 -6.91 2.30 22.55
CA PRO A 145 -5.89 2.57 23.55
C PRO A 145 -6.52 3.08 24.86
N ALA A 146 -5.89 2.78 25.98
CA ALA A 146 -6.32 3.24 27.31
C ALA A 146 -6.01 4.72 27.56
N SER A 147 -5.08 5.31 26.79
CA SER A 147 -4.70 6.72 26.92
C SER A 147 -4.00 7.24 25.66
N SER A 148 -4.11 8.54 25.40
CA SER A 148 -3.37 9.24 24.34
C SER A 148 -2.07 9.83 24.93
N PRO A 149 -0.87 9.27 24.64
CA PRO A 149 0.38 9.72 25.24
C PRO A 149 0.84 11.12 24.76
N GLY A 150 0.18 11.71 23.76
CA GLY A 150 0.46 13.07 23.28
C GLY A 150 1.79 13.22 22.53
N ASN A 151 2.45 12.13 22.15
CA ASN A 151 3.69 12.13 21.39
C ASN A 151 3.80 10.86 20.53
N PRO A 152 4.58 10.88 19.44
CA PRO A 152 4.67 9.75 18.52
C PRO A 152 5.61 8.63 18.96
N ASN A 153 6.33 8.75 20.10
CA ASN A 153 7.32 7.77 20.56
C ASN A 153 6.66 6.50 21.11
N ASN A 154 6.01 5.77 20.23
CA ASN A 154 5.32 4.54 20.49
C ASN A 154 5.73 3.53 19.40
N THR A 155 5.60 2.25 19.72
CA THR A 155 5.90 1.10 18.85
C THR A 155 4.73 0.14 18.87
N PHE A 156 4.52 -0.64 17.80
CA PHE A 156 3.40 -1.58 17.72
C PHE A 156 3.87 -3.02 17.66
N TYR A 157 3.41 -3.83 18.62
CA TYR A 157 3.89 -5.18 18.87
C TYR A 157 2.91 -6.21 18.32
N PHE A 158 3.47 -7.33 17.86
CA PHE A 158 2.79 -8.59 17.61
C PHE A 158 3.50 -9.66 18.43
N THR A 159 2.83 -10.21 19.44
CA THR A 159 3.41 -11.22 20.33
C THR A 159 2.58 -12.50 20.37
N PHE A 160 3.30 -13.58 20.61
CA PHE A 160 2.84 -14.97 20.61
C PHE A 160 3.23 -15.62 21.93
N ASP A 161 2.65 -16.78 22.19
CA ASP A 161 3.04 -17.65 23.30
C ASP A 161 4.36 -18.36 22.96
N GLY A 162 5.39 -18.08 23.76
CA GLY A 162 6.73 -18.62 23.58
C GLY A 162 6.81 -20.11 23.79
N GLU A 163 6.05 -20.66 24.75
CA GLU A 163 6.04 -22.09 25.05
C GLU A 163 5.42 -22.88 23.89
N ALA A 164 4.33 -22.36 23.33
CA ALA A 164 3.66 -22.95 22.18
C ALA A 164 4.53 -22.97 20.90
N LEU A 165 5.46 -22.01 20.78
CA LEU A 165 6.38 -21.86 19.65
C LEU A 165 7.81 -22.33 19.93
N ALA A 166 8.13 -22.81 21.12
CA ALA A 166 9.50 -23.12 21.50
C ALA A 166 10.17 -24.09 20.52
N GLY A 167 11.28 -23.66 19.90
CA GLY A 167 12.02 -24.43 18.89
C GLY A 167 11.36 -24.53 17.52
N LYS A 168 10.32 -23.75 17.24
CA LYS A 168 9.59 -23.71 15.96
C LYS A 168 9.86 -22.39 15.23
N SER A 169 9.36 -22.33 14.00
CA SER A 169 9.36 -21.12 13.17
C SER A 169 7.93 -20.75 12.79
N LEU A 170 7.66 -19.46 12.64
CA LEU A 170 6.42 -18.96 12.06
C LEU A 170 6.75 -18.03 10.88
N HIS A 171 5.97 -18.14 9.82
CA HIS A 171 6.05 -17.29 8.63
C HIS A 171 4.93 -16.26 8.69
N ILE A 172 5.26 -14.98 8.51
CA ILE A 172 4.32 -13.87 8.64
C ILE A 172 4.42 -12.94 7.42
N ASN A 173 3.28 -12.52 6.90
CA ASN A 173 3.22 -11.57 5.79
C ASN A 173 1.99 -10.65 5.91
N LEU A 174 1.98 -9.58 5.13
CA LEU A 174 0.91 -8.58 5.03
C LEU A 174 0.34 -8.23 6.40
N LEU A 175 1.20 -7.64 7.22
CA LEU A 175 0.83 -7.03 8.48
C LEU A 175 0.13 -5.70 8.19
N SER A 176 -0.80 -5.31 9.04
CA SER A 176 -1.51 -4.05 8.87
C SER A 176 -2.04 -3.56 10.21
N LEU A 177 -2.05 -2.24 10.38
CA LEU A 177 -2.70 -1.55 11.48
C LEU A 177 -3.35 -0.29 10.94
N PHE A 178 -4.68 -0.24 11.01
CA PHE A 178 -5.44 0.96 10.69
C PHE A 178 -6.04 1.55 11.97
N LYS A 179 -5.81 2.85 12.17
CA LYS A 179 -6.69 3.69 12.98
C LYS A 179 -7.99 3.92 12.20
N GLN A 180 -9.07 4.34 12.88
CA GLN A 180 -10.25 4.87 12.21
C GLN A 180 -9.86 5.81 11.06
N THR A 181 -10.44 5.55 9.90
CA THR A 181 -10.15 6.25 8.64
C THR A 181 -11.18 7.31 8.34
N TYR A 182 -10.81 8.26 7.49
CA TYR A 182 -11.72 9.29 6.99
C TYR A 182 -12.99 8.66 6.40
N LYS A 183 -14.16 9.15 6.85
CA LYS A 183 -15.49 8.61 6.51
C LYS A 183 -15.63 7.08 6.72
N ASN A 184 -14.83 6.49 7.61
CA ASN A 184 -14.80 5.05 7.91
C ASN A 184 -14.56 4.15 6.68
N ARG A 185 -13.86 4.64 5.65
CA ARG A 185 -13.54 3.84 4.46
C ARG A 185 -12.56 2.71 4.80
N PHE A 186 -12.87 1.48 4.39
CA PHE A 186 -11.90 0.39 4.43
C PHE A 186 -10.70 0.74 3.54
N ASN A 187 -9.48 0.36 3.98
CA ASN A 187 -8.24 0.71 3.28
C ASN A 187 -8.10 2.23 3.01
N GLY A 188 -8.73 3.04 3.86
CA GLY A 188 -8.99 4.45 3.61
C GLY A 188 -7.88 5.39 4.06
N LEU A 189 -8.23 6.67 4.16
CA LEU A 189 -7.31 7.75 4.44
C LEU A 189 -7.15 8.01 5.94
N ARG A 190 -6.03 8.61 6.30
CA ARG A 190 -5.79 9.18 7.62
C ARG A 190 -6.72 10.38 7.84
N GLU A 191 -7.51 10.35 8.91
CA GLU A 191 -8.60 11.33 9.15
C GLU A 191 -8.14 12.80 9.19
N ASP A 192 -7.08 13.09 9.93
CA ASP A 192 -6.56 14.45 10.13
C ASP A 192 -6.02 15.05 8.83
N LEU A 193 -5.26 14.27 8.05
CA LEU A 193 -4.74 14.75 6.77
C LEU A 193 -5.83 14.89 5.70
N ALA A 194 -6.77 13.95 5.63
CA ALA A 194 -7.90 14.06 4.71
C ALA A 194 -8.77 15.28 5.03
N GLN A 195 -9.02 15.55 6.32
CA GLN A 195 -9.71 16.77 6.75
C GLN A 195 -8.94 18.03 6.35
N ALA A 196 -7.63 18.07 6.63
CA ALA A 196 -6.80 19.21 6.26
C ALA A 196 -6.79 19.47 4.74
N VAL A 197 -6.76 18.41 3.91
CA VAL A 197 -6.90 18.55 2.45
C VAL A 197 -8.26 19.12 2.07
N GLY A 198 -9.35 18.64 2.68
CA GLY A 198 -10.69 19.18 2.46
C GLY A 198 -10.82 20.65 2.86
N ASP A 199 -10.20 21.05 3.97
CA ASP A 199 -10.25 22.41 4.51
C ASP A 199 -9.50 23.44 3.65
N ILE A 200 -8.63 23.00 2.72
CA ILE A 200 -8.02 23.87 1.71
C ILE A 200 -9.10 24.47 0.79
N GLY A 201 -10.21 23.76 0.59
CA GLY A 201 -11.29 24.19 -0.31
C GLY A 201 -10.90 24.17 -1.80
N ALA A 202 -10.03 23.23 -2.19
CA ALA A 202 -9.68 23.02 -3.59
C ALA A 202 -10.88 22.50 -4.39
N SER A 203 -10.95 22.80 -5.69
CA SER A 203 -12.02 22.30 -6.58
C SER A 203 -11.61 21.05 -7.36
N TRP A 204 -10.31 20.78 -7.44
CA TRP A 204 -9.76 19.68 -8.22
C TRP A 204 -8.46 19.15 -7.63
N ILE A 205 -8.11 17.94 -8.04
CA ILE A 205 -6.85 17.29 -7.69
C ILE A 205 -6.30 16.51 -8.90
N ARG A 206 -4.98 16.58 -9.09
CA ARG A 206 -4.26 15.82 -10.11
C ARG A 206 -3.73 14.51 -9.53
N LEU A 207 -4.11 13.37 -10.11
CA LEU A 207 -3.78 12.02 -9.62
C LEU A 207 -3.69 11.01 -10.78
N PRO A 208 -2.99 9.88 -10.63
CA PRO A 208 -1.74 9.78 -9.88
C PRO A 208 -0.69 10.59 -10.63
N GLY A 209 0.21 11.29 -9.92
CA GLY A 209 1.04 12.24 -10.66
C GLY A 209 2.28 12.77 -9.99
N GLY A 210 2.90 13.62 -10.81
CA GLY A 210 4.31 13.90 -10.85
C GLY A 210 5.12 12.70 -11.36
N ASN A 211 6.42 12.83 -11.16
CA ASN A 211 7.46 11.83 -11.38
C ASN A 211 7.06 10.42 -10.94
N ASN A 212 6.30 10.28 -9.86
CA ASN A 212 5.93 8.99 -9.31
C ASN A 212 4.97 8.18 -10.20
N MET A 213 4.33 8.81 -11.20
CA MET A 213 3.59 8.14 -12.27
C MET A 213 4.52 7.61 -13.36
N GLU A 214 5.53 8.39 -13.76
CA GLU A 214 6.54 7.99 -14.75
C GLU A 214 7.36 6.79 -14.27
N GLY A 215 7.72 6.78 -13.00
CA GLY A 215 8.57 5.75 -12.42
C GLY A 215 10.06 6.01 -12.65
N VAL A 216 10.90 5.41 -11.81
CA VAL A 216 12.36 5.60 -11.85
C VAL A 216 13.00 5.07 -13.14
N GLY A 217 12.39 4.08 -13.78
CA GLY A 217 12.87 3.38 -14.95
C GLY A 217 11.93 2.20 -15.25
N PHE A 218 12.06 1.59 -16.43
CA PHE A 218 11.29 0.39 -16.74
C PHE A 218 11.59 -0.73 -15.72
N PRO A 219 10.58 -1.48 -15.23
CA PRO A 219 9.15 -1.43 -15.55
C PRO A 219 8.29 -0.64 -14.53
N TYR A 220 8.86 0.28 -13.76
CA TYR A 220 8.29 0.84 -12.53
C TYR A 220 7.39 2.08 -12.69
N HIS A 221 6.74 2.25 -13.85
CA HIS A 221 5.69 3.25 -14.02
C HIS A 221 4.46 2.87 -13.18
N PHE A 222 3.58 3.83 -12.93
CA PHE A 222 2.30 3.53 -12.28
C PHE A 222 1.42 2.69 -13.21
N LYS A 223 0.95 1.54 -12.70
CA LYS A 223 0.05 0.64 -13.41
C LYS A 223 -1.22 0.46 -12.58
N TRP A 224 -2.31 1.08 -13.00
CA TRP A 224 -3.55 1.11 -12.24
C TRP A 224 -4.03 -0.29 -11.80
N ASN A 225 -3.87 -1.29 -12.66
CA ASN A 225 -4.32 -2.66 -12.44
C ASN A 225 -3.50 -3.43 -11.40
N GLU A 226 -2.28 -2.99 -11.09
CA GLU A 226 -1.47 -3.54 -9.98
C GLU A 226 -1.81 -2.87 -8.63
N THR A 227 -2.70 -1.87 -8.62
CA THR A 227 -3.06 -1.07 -7.44
C THR A 227 -4.50 -1.31 -6.94
N ILE A 228 -5.22 -2.29 -7.51
CA ILE A 228 -6.61 -2.60 -7.16
C ILE A 228 -6.73 -4.00 -6.58
N GLY A 229 -7.92 -4.33 -6.04
CA GLY A 229 -8.18 -5.66 -5.48
C GLY A 229 -7.59 -5.83 -4.08
N ASP A 230 -7.45 -7.10 -3.67
CA ASP A 230 -6.91 -7.48 -2.37
C ASP A 230 -5.44 -7.02 -2.26
N LEU A 231 -5.07 -6.46 -1.10
CA LEU A 231 -3.71 -6.00 -0.81
C LEU A 231 -2.67 -7.10 -0.98
N LYS A 232 -3.05 -8.38 -0.77
CA LYS A 232 -2.11 -9.49 -0.99
C LYS A 232 -1.71 -9.65 -2.46
N ASP A 233 -2.52 -9.14 -3.39
CA ASP A 233 -2.28 -9.26 -4.82
C ASP A 233 -1.66 -7.98 -5.41
N ARG A 234 -1.33 -6.98 -4.58
CA ARG A 234 -0.65 -5.74 -4.98
C ARG A 234 0.87 -5.89 -4.77
N PRO A 235 1.69 -5.93 -5.83
CA PRO A 235 3.14 -6.15 -5.69
C PRO A 235 3.88 -4.94 -5.14
N GLY A 236 3.30 -3.74 -5.27
CA GLY A 236 4.00 -2.48 -5.06
C GLY A 236 5.11 -2.26 -6.08
N ARG A 237 5.87 -1.19 -5.92
CA ARG A 237 6.91 -0.78 -6.88
C ARG A 237 7.95 0.15 -6.26
N LEU A 238 9.06 0.32 -6.95
CA LEU A 238 10.03 1.38 -6.64
C LEU A 238 9.34 2.75 -6.76
N GLY A 239 9.28 3.49 -5.65
CA GLY A 239 8.86 4.89 -5.68
C GLY A 239 10.00 5.79 -6.17
N THR A 240 9.64 6.96 -6.68
CA THR A 240 10.61 7.89 -7.29
C THR A 240 11.28 8.83 -6.29
N TRP A 241 10.80 8.82 -5.04
CA TRP A 241 11.21 9.74 -3.98
C TRP A 241 11.78 9.02 -2.76
N GLY A 242 12.48 7.92 -3.03
CA GLY A 242 13.41 7.34 -2.08
C GLY A 242 12.87 6.25 -1.16
N ASP A 243 11.64 5.78 -1.36
CA ASP A 243 11.11 4.58 -0.70
C ASP A 243 10.18 3.79 -1.65
N ILE A 244 9.84 2.57 -1.27
CA ILE A 244 8.85 1.72 -1.95
C ILE A 244 7.46 2.33 -1.82
N ASN A 245 6.66 2.16 -2.87
CA ASN A 245 5.21 2.33 -2.78
C ASN A 245 4.57 0.97 -2.64
N THR A 246 3.77 0.78 -1.60
CA THR A 246 3.01 -0.44 -1.37
C THR A 246 1.88 -0.61 -2.39
N ASP A 247 1.49 0.49 -3.03
CA ASP A 247 0.29 0.67 -3.85
C ASP A 247 -1.01 0.27 -3.10
N GLY A 248 -0.96 0.32 -1.76
CA GLY A 248 -2.14 0.23 -0.90
C GLY A 248 -3.07 1.43 -1.05
N PHE A 249 -2.52 2.60 -1.35
CA PHE A 249 -3.26 3.78 -1.78
C PHE A 249 -3.35 3.85 -3.30
N GLY A 250 -4.08 2.88 -3.86
CA GLY A 250 -4.21 2.69 -5.30
C GLY A 250 -5.24 3.60 -5.94
N ILE A 251 -5.52 3.34 -7.22
CA ILE A 251 -6.42 4.22 -8.01
C ILE A 251 -7.84 4.26 -7.42
N LEU A 252 -8.37 3.16 -6.88
CA LEU A 252 -9.70 3.15 -6.25
C LEU A 252 -9.73 4.00 -4.98
N GLU A 253 -8.72 3.89 -4.13
CA GLU A 253 -8.63 4.70 -2.91
C GLU A 253 -8.44 6.19 -3.24
N GLN A 254 -7.68 6.52 -4.27
CA GLN A 254 -7.48 7.88 -4.78
C GLN A 254 -8.77 8.48 -5.37
N MET A 255 -9.53 7.71 -6.15
CA MET A 255 -10.82 8.17 -6.70
C MET A 255 -11.90 8.26 -5.62
N GLN A 256 -11.90 7.35 -4.63
CA GLN A 256 -12.79 7.43 -3.47
C GLN A 256 -12.47 8.65 -2.60
N MET A 257 -11.18 8.99 -2.44
CA MET A 257 -10.76 10.24 -1.81
C MET A 257 -11.33 11.45 -2.51
N ALA A 258 -11.12 11.57 -3.83
CA ALA A 258 -11.60 12.70 -4.60
C ALA A 258 -13.13 12.85 -4.47
N LYS A 259 -13.87 11.74 -4.56
CA LYS A 259 -15.32 11.72 -4.33
C LYS A 259 -15.72 12.14 -2.92
N ASP A 260 -14.99 11.68 -1.90
CA ASP A 260 -15.28 11.99 -0.51
C ASP A 260 -14.97 13.45 -0.14
N LEU A 261 -14.04 14.07 -0.85
CA LEU A 261 -13.64 15.47 -0.68
C LEU A 261 -14.29 16.43 -1.68
N ASP A 262 -15.20 15.94 -2.53
CA ASP A 262 -15.87 16.70 -3.59
C ASP A 262 -14.90 17.38 -4.57
N LEU A 263 -13.85 16.65 -4.98
CA LEU A 263 -12.81 17.11 -5.88
C LEU A 263 -13.01 16.57 -7.29
N THR A 264 -12.90 17.45 -8.29
CA THR A 264 -12.76 17.04 -9.69
C THR A 264 -11.37 16.42 -9.91
N VAL A 265 -11.30 15.28 -10.61
CA VAL A 265 -10.02 14.61 -10.89
C VAL A 265 -9.47 15.03 -12.25
N VAL A 266 -8.20 15.44 -12.26
CA VAL A 266 -7.36 15.47 -13.46
C VAL A 266 -6.52 14.19 -13.46
N LEU A 267 -6.88 13.23 -14.31
CA LEU A 267 -6.28 11.90 -14.34
C LEU A 267 -4.99 11.91 -15.17
N GLY A 268 -3.85 11.71 -14.52
CA GLY A 268 -2.57 11.49 -15.19
C GLY A 268 -2.47 10.08 -15.75
N LEU A 269 -2.03 9.96 -17.01
CA LEU A 269 -1.77 8.69 -17.68
C LEU A 269 -0.30 8.60 -18.10
N PHE A 270 0.32 7.46 -17.87
CA PHE A 270 1.71 7.22 -18.30
C PHE A 270 1.84 7.29 -19.82
N ALA A 271 2.75 8.13 -20.32
CA ALA A 271 2.93 8.39 -21.76
C ALA A 271 4.23 7.81 -22.34
N GLY A 272 4.89 6.87 -21.65
CA GLY A 272 6.05 6.15 -22.21
C GLY A 272 7.41 6.84 -22.04
N LEU A 273 7.55 7.77 -21.09
CA LEU A 273 8.83 8.37 -20.66
C LEU A 273 9.07 8.03 -19.18
N TYR A 274 10.25 7.50 -18.86
CA TYR A 274 10.70 7.26 -17.49
C TYR A 274 11.70 8.33 -17.02
N LEU A 275 11.88 8.45 -15.70
CA LEU A 275 12.78 9.45 -15.11
C LEU A 275 14.27 9.21 -15.40
N ASN A 276 14.67 7.96 -15.65
CA ASN A 276 16.05 7.65 -16.09
C ASN A 276 16.31 8.01 -17.57
N GLY A 277 15.30 8.53 -18.29
CA GLY A 277 15.39 8.89 -19.71
C GLY A 277 15.07 7.74 -20.67
N ASP A 278 14.68 6.57 -20.17
CA ASP A 278 14.16 5.52 -21.04
C ASP A 278 12.86 5.97 -21.71
N ILE A 279 12.78 5.76 -23.02
CA ILE A 279 11.62 6.13 -23.84
C ILE A 279 11.12 4.88 -24.57
N ILE A 280 9.83 4.60 -24.43
CA ILE A 280 9.18 3.49 -25.15
C ILE A 280 9.19 3.80 -26.65
N ALA A 281 9.78 2.91 -27.45
CA ALA A 281 9.83 3.05 -28.89
C ALA A 281 8.41 3.04 -29.52
N GLN A 282 8.25 3.74 -30.65
CA GLN A 282 6.94 3.88 -31.32
C GLN A 282 6.26 2.54 -31.61
N LYS A 283 7.01 1.52 -32.04
CA LYS A 283 6.47 0.19 -32.32
C LYS A 283 5.94 -0.54 -31.07
N ASP A 284 6.39 -0.12 -29.88
CA ASP A 284 6.11 -0.76 -28.58
C ASP A 284 5.15 0.08 -27.72
N ILE A 285 4.60 1.19 -28.24
CA ILE A 285 3.70 2.09 -27.48
C ILE A 285 2.29 1.48 -27.28
N GLY A 286 1.88 0.55 -28.14
CA GLY A 286 0.52 -0.03 -28.15
C GLY A 286 0.04 -0.54 -26.79
N PRO A 287 0.79 -1.40 -26.08
CA PRO A 287 0.39 -1.89 -24.76
C PRO A 287 0.16 -0.80 -23.71
N TYR A 288 0.83 0.35 -23.82
CA TYR A 288 0.66 1.49 -22.91
C TYR A 288 -0.60 2.30 -23.26
N VAL A 289 -0.96 2.37 -24.54
CA VAL A 289 -2.27 2.90 -24.98
C VAL A 289 -3.40 2.01 -24.46
N ASP A 290 -3.26 0.69 -24.54
CA ASP A 290 -4.25 -0.25 -24.00
C ASP A 290 -4.37 -0.17 -22.48
N LEU A 291 -3.25 0.03 -21.77
CA LEU A 291 -3.25 0.26 -20.33
C LEU A 291 -4.05 1.52 -19.97
N ALA A 292 -3.83 2.63 -20.67
CA ALA A 292 -4.57 3.88 -20.51
C ALA A 292 -6.07 3.72 -20.82
N LEU A 293 -6.43 3.07 -21.93
CA LEU A 293 -7.84 2.87 -22.30
C LEU A 293 -8.58 1.95 -21.34
N SER A 294 -7.89 0.94 -20.81
CA SER A 294 -8.45 0.03 -19.80
C SER A 294 -8.60 0.70 -18.44
N GLU A 295 -7.70 1.61 -18.07
CA GLU A 295 -7.85 2.47 -16.88
C GLU A 295 -9.11 3.34 -16.98
N LEU A 296 -9.28 4.02 -18.11
CA LEU A 296 -10.45 4.86 -18.36
C LEU A 296 -11.74 4.02 -18.38
N GLU A 297 -11.73 2.83 -18.98
CA GLU A 297 -12.89 1.94 -18.96
C GLU A 297 -13.19 1.43 -17.55
N PHE A 298 -12.14 1.12 -16.77
CA PHE A 298 -12.29 0.72 -15.38
C PHE A 298 -12.97 1.82 -14.56
N LEU A 299 -12.53 3.07 -14.71
CA LEU A 299 -13.07 4.18 -13.94
C LEU A 299 -14.45 4.64 -14.41
N THR A 300 -14.67 4.72 -15.73
CA THR A 300 -15.85 5.39 -16.31
C THR A 300 -16.86 4.46 -16.98
N GLY A 301 -16.48 3.21 -17.25
CA GLY A 301 -17.31 2.26 -17.98
C GLY A 301 -18.52 1.75 -17.19
N ASP A 302 -19.58 1.39 -17.92
CA ASP A 302 -20.75 0.71 -17.35
C ASP A 302 -20.37 -0.67 -16.79
N THR A 303 -21.13 -1.16 -15.82
CA THR A 303 -20.97 -2.51 -15.26
C THR A 303 -21.07 -3.64 -16.28
N SER A 304 -21.61 -3.40 -17.48
CA SER A 304 -21.63 -4.36 -18.59
C SER A 304 -20.31 -4.48 -19.36
N THR A 305 -19.38 -3.53 -19.19
CA THR A 305 -18.06 -3.61 -19.84
C THR A 305 -17.10 -4.46 -19.00
N LYS A 306 -16.03 -4.96 -19.61
CA LYS A 306 -15.07 -5.83 -18.92
C LYS A 306 -14.47 -5.15 -17.69
N TYR A 307 -14.01 -3.90 -17.85
CA TYR A 307 -13.35 -3.20 -16.75
C TYR A 307 -14.34 -2.48 -15.83
N GLY A 308 -15.52 -2.08 -16.31
CA GLY A 308 -16.59 -1.58 -15.46
C GLY A 308 -17.18 -2.66 -14.54
N SER A 309 -17.33 -3.90 -15.04
CA SER A 309 -17.71 -5.04 -14.20
C SER A 309 -16.66 -5.36 -13.14
N LEU A 310 -15.36 -5.21 -13.48
CA LEU A 310 -14.27 -5.37 -12.53
C LEU A 310 -14.36 -4.33 -11.40
N ARG A 311 -14.53 -3.04 -11.75
CA ARG A 311 -14.74 -1.97 -10.75
C ARG A 311 -15.93 -2.26 -9.84
N ALA A 312 -17.05 -2.71 -10.42
CA ALA A 312 -18.26 -3.07 -9.67
C ALA A 312 -18.01 -4.22 -8.68
N SER A 313 -17.28 -5.26 -9.10
CA SER A 313 -16.92 -6.41 -8.26
C SER A 313 -16.07 -6.02 -7.04
N LEU A 314 -15.36 -4.90 -7.12
CA LEU A 314 -14.56 -4.34 -6.03
C LEU A 314 -15.36 -3.39 -5.12
N GLY A 315 -16.68 -3.34 -5.28
CA GLY A 315 -17.59 -2.54 -4.43
C GLY A 315 -17.90 -1.14 -4.99
N PHE A 316 -17.51 -0.84 -6.22
CA PHE A 316 -17.71 0.47 -6.85
C PHE A 316 -18.57 0.34 -8.13
N PRO A 317 -19.87 -0.01 -8.01
CA PRO A 317 -20.72 -0.24 -9.18
C PRO A 317 -20.93 1.02 -10.03
N GLN A 318 -21.07 2.18 -9.38
CA GLN A 318 -21.25 3.44 -10.07
C GLN A 318 -19.95 3.91 -10.72
N PRO A 319 -19.96 4.31 -12.00
CA PRO A 319 -18.81 4.91 -12.65
C PRO A 319 -18.32 6.15 -11.89
N PHE A 320 -17.00 6.34 -11.86
CA PHE A 320 -16.41 7.60 -11.49
C PHE A 320 -16.54 8.60 -12.64
N THR A 321 -16.58 9.89 -12.31
CA THR A 321 -16.50 10.96 -13.29
C THR A 321 -15.04 11.30 -13.53
N VAL A 322 -14.59 11.21 -14.79
CA VAL A 322 -13.27 11.64 -15.25
C VAL A 322 -13.49 12.51 -16.47
N GLU A 323 -13.34 13.82 -16.30
CA GLU A 323 -13.54 14.79 -17.38
C GLU A 323 -12.22 15.27 -17.98
N TRP A 324 -11.14 15.22 -17.20
CA TRP A 324 -9.84 15.79 -17.56
C TRP A 324 -8.78 14.72 -17.51
N VAL A 325 -8.07 14.55 -18.62
CA VAL A 325 -6.93 13.64 -18.71
C VAL A 325 -5.66 14.41 -19.04
N GLU A 326 -4.61 14.14 -18.28
CA GLU A 326 -3.27 14.56 -18.59
C GLU A 326 -2.49 13.38 -19.18
N ILE A 327 -1.93 13.57 -20.38
CA ILE A 327 -1.14 12.54 -21.07
C ILE A 327 0.34 12.80 -20.77
N GLY A 328 0.91 12.04 -19.84
CA GLY A 328 2.30 12.13 -19.43
C GLY A 328 2.56 13.11 -18.28
N ASN A 329 3.83 13.36 -18.01
CA ASN A 329 4.30 14.31 -17.00
C ASN A 329 5.65 14.86 -17.47
N GLU A 330 5.80 16.18 -17.49
CA GLU A 330 7.07 16.86 -17.80
C GLU A 330 7.82 16.33 -19.04
N ASP A 331 7.09 15.89 -20.08
CA ASP A 331 7.64 15.19 -21.24
C ASP A 331 8.70 15.93 -22.07
N TYR A 332 8.93 17.21 -21.79
CA TYR A 332 10.02 18.00 -22.37
C TYR A 332 11.38 17.72 -21.70
N LEU A 333 11.39 17.09 -20.51
CA LEU A 333 12.59 16.69 -19.79
C LEU A 333 13.14 15.36 -20.32
N ASN A 334 14.34 14.99 -19.83
CA ASN A 334 14.98 13.69 -20.06
C ASN A 334 15.04 13.25 -21.55
N GLY A 335 15.10 14.19 -22.48
CA GLY A 335 15.11 13.91 -23.93
C GLY A 335 13.76 13.46 -24.51
N GLY A 336 12.67 13.54 -23.75
CA GLY A 336 11.33 13.07 -24.15
C GLY A 336 10.63 13.94 -25.19
N GLY A 337 11.01 15.20 -25.33
CA GLY A 337 10.30 16.19 -26.16
C GLY A 337 10.12 15.78 -27.63
N PRO A 338 11.17 15.34 -28.33
CA PRO A 338 11.06 14.87 -29.72
C PRO A 338 10.11 13.69 -29.90
N THR A 339 10.11 12.71 -29.00
CA THR A 339 9.26 11.51 -29.10
C THR A 339 7.82 11.77 -28.65
N TYR A 340 7.62 12.70 -27.70
CA TYR A 340 6.30 13.16 -27.29
C TYR A 340 5.54 13.75 -28.48
N LYS A 341 6.20 14.67 -29.19
CA LYS A 341 5.65 15.37 -30.35
C LYS A 341 5.46 14.47 -31.56
N SER A 342 6.38 13.51 -31.79
CA SER A 342 6.35 12.71 -33.01
C SER A 342 5.38 11.54 -32.95
N TYR A 343 5.22 10.86 -31.80
CA TYR A 343 4.29 9.72 -31.72
C TYR A 343 3.63 9.48 -30.36
N ARG A 344 4.28 9.73 -29.21
CA ARG A 344 3.74 9.27 -27.91
C ARG A 344 2.43 9.97 -27.54
N PHE A 345 2.40 11.31 -27.60
CA PHE A 345 1.19 12.07 -27.32
C PHE A 345 0.06 11.68 -28.28
N ARG A 346 0.35 11.65 -29.58
CA ARG A 346 -0.66 11.39 -30.60
C ARG A 346 -1.25 9.97 -30.49
N ALA A 347 -0.43 8.97 -30.16
CA ALA A 347 -0.88 7.60 -29.95
C ALA A 347 -1.94 7.50 -28.84
N LEU A 348 -1.68 8.11 -27.68
CA LEU A 348 -2.66 8.12 -26.58
C LEU A 348 -3.85 9.03 -26.89
N TYR A 349 -3.60 10.26 -27.35
CA TYR A 349 -4.63 11.25 -27.63
C TYR A 349 -5.67 10.73 -28.64
N ASP A 350 -5.22 10.14 -29.75
CA ASP A 350 -6.13 9.64 -30.79
C ASP A 350 -6.97 8.48 -30.31
N ALA A 351 -6.34 7.54 -29.59
CA ALA A 351 -7.03 6.38 -29.03
C ALA A 351 -8.07 6.80 -27.99
N ILE A 352 -7.73 7.74 -27.09
CA ILE A 352 -8.64 8.26 -26.07
C ILE A 352 -9.77 9.03 -26.73
N ARG A 353 -9.50 9.96 -27.65
CA ARG A 353 -10.55 10.77 -28.30
C ARG A 353 -11.48 9.94 -29.18
N ALA A 354 -10.99 8.85 -29.78
CA ALA A 354 -11.82 7.92 -30.52
C ALA A 354 -12.84 7.20 -29.63
N LYS A 355 -12.45 6.82 -28.39
CA LYS A 355 -13.33 6.08 -27.46
C LYS A 355 -14.14 7.01 -26.53
N TYR A 356 -13.59 8.17 -26.18
CA TYR A 356 -14.13 9.14 -25.21
C TYR A 356 -14.13 10.57 -25.80
N PRO A 357 -14.95 10.86 -26.82
CA PRO A 357 -14.88 12.13 -27.57
C PRO A 357 -15.24 13.39 -26.77
N LYS A 358 -15.86 13.23 -25.59
CA LYS A 358 -16.23 14.34 -24.69
C LYS A 358 -15.21 14.61 -23.59
N MET A 359 -14.19 13.76 -23.45
CA MET A 359 -13.14 13.90 -22.45
C MET A 359 -12.17 15.01 -22.86
N ASN A 360 -11.83 15.89 -21.92
CA ASN A 360 -10.93 17.02 -22.11
C ASN A 360 -9.47 16.62 -22.02
#